data_AF-Q8ZY34-F1
#
_entry.id   AF-Q8ZY34-F1
#
_cell.length_a   1.000
_cell.length_b   1.000
_cell.length_c   1.000
_cell.angle_alpha   90.00
_cell.angle_beta   90.00
_cell.angle_gamma   90.00
#
_symmetry.space_group_name_H-M   'P 1'
#
loop_
_entity.id
_entity.type
_entity.pdbx_description
1 polymer ?
#
loop_
_entity_poly.entity_id
_entity_poly.type
_entity_poly.pdbx_seq_one_letter_code
_entity_poly.pdbx_strand_id
1 'polypeptide(L)'
;MFHSVINFHPVRVVFKRDVSLPSLGLSYQTNTVAEVPLFLALKLADMDAVEIDESYVISPKDVATLKYAEQRDNYPVKLPEGFYPRVRITIYLLGKKGDSKTVRAVIQEVRELLIERVRKIAMLIAARPELANDQSFLERLTPEEKALLTSMHNAITSFILSVI
;
A
#
# COMPACT_ATOMS: atom_id res chain seq x y z
N MET A 1 -13.55 -11.42 -0.39
CA MET A 1 -12.50 -10.56 -0.97
C MET A 1 -12.11 -9.57 0.14
N PHE A 2 -10.86 -9.56 0.61
CA PHE A 2 -10.45 -8.65 1.70
C PHE A 2 -10.49 -7.20 1.20
N HIS A 3 -11.39 -6.40 1.74
CA HIS A 3 -11.47 -4.97 1.49
C HIS A 3 -10.35 -4.28 2.28
N SER A 4 -9.11 -4.38 1.79
CA SER A 4 -7.96 -3.70 2.38
C SER A 4 -8.10 -2.17 2.23
N VAL A 5 -7.61 -1.42 3.23
CA VAL A 5 -7.62 0.06 3.28
C VAL A 5 -7.01 0.67 2.01
N ILE A 6 -6.03 -0.01 1.41
CA ILE A 6 -5.40 0.38 0.14
C ILE A 6 -6.40 0.61 -1.00
N ASN A 7 -7.56 -0.07 -1.00
CA ASN A 7 -8.53 -0.01 -2.10
C ASN A 7 -9.20 1.36 -2.21
N PHE A 8 -9.27 2.10 -1.10
CA PHE A 8 -9.93 3.40 -1.02
C PHE A 8 -8.96 4.57 -1.22
N HIS A 9 -7.67 4.31 -1.44
CA HIS A 9 -6.70 5.35 -1.75
C HIS A 9 -7.14 6.10 -3.02
N PRO A 10 -7.21 7.44 -2.99
CA PRO A 10 -7.58 8.22 -4.16
C PRO A 10 -6.48 8.12 -5.22
N VAL A 11 -6.89 7.87 -6.46
CA VAL A 11 -6.00 7.78 -7.61
C VAL A 11 -6.53 8.72 -8.68
N ARG A 12 -5.66 9.60 -9.16
CA ARG A 12 -5.97 10.50 -10.25
C ARG A 12 -6.02 9.73 -11.57
N VAL A 13 -7.11 9.92 -12.30
CA VAL A 13 -7.34 9.30 -13.61
C VAL A 13 -7.86 10.32 -14.62
N VAL A 14 -7.62 10.03 -15.90
CA VAL A 14 -8.18 10.77 -17.04
C VAL A 14 -9.18 9.87 -17.76
N PHE A 15 -10.42 10.32 -17.92
CA PHE A 15 -11.46 9.53 -18.60
C PHE A 15 -11.26 9.54 -20.11
N LYS A 16 -11.19 8.37 -20.73
CA LYS A 16 -11.04 8.20 -22.19
C LYS A 16 -12.38 8.15 -22.93
N ARG A 17 -13.47 7.91 -22.20
CA ARG A 17 -14.84 7.89 -22.69
C ARG A 17 -15.80 8.28 -21.57
N ASP A 18 -17.05 8.57 -21.94
CA ASP A 18 -18.10 8.84 -20.97
C ASP A 18 -18.36 7.59 -20.12
N VAL A 19 -18.39 7.78 -18.80
CA VAL A 19 -18.64 6.72 -17.82
C VAL A 19 -19.79 7.15 -16.94
N SER A 20 -20.88 6.39 -16.97
CA SER A 20 -22.00 6.54 -16.05
C SER A 20 -22.13 5.28 -15.20
N LEU A 21 -22.05 5.44 -13.88
CA LEU A 21 -22.24 4.38 -12.89
C LEU A 21 -23.35 4.82 -11.92
N PRO A 22 -24.63 4.70 -12.32
CA PRO A 22 -25.75 5.22 -11.54
C PRO A 22 -25.87 4.59 -10.15
N SER A 23 -25.50 3.31 -10.02
CA SER A 23 -25.49 2.59 -8.74
C SER A 23 -24.47 3.13 -7.74
N LEU A 24 -23.46 3.87 -8.20
CA LEU A 24 -22.47 4.54 -7.37
C LEU A 24 -22.71 6.06 -7.31
N GLY A 25 -23.73 6.58 -8.00
CA GLY A 25 -23.98 8.01 -8.11
C GLY A 25 -22.90 8.78 -8.88
N LEU A 26 -22.14 8.11 -9.75
CA LEU A 26 -21.00 8.69 -10.46
C LEU A 26 -21.30 8.86 -11.95
N SER A 27 -20.96 10.02 -12.50
CA SER A 27 -21.02 10.28 -13.95
C SER A 27 -19.87 11.20 -14.36
N TYR A 28 -19.01 10.71 -15.25
CA TYR A 28 -17.83 11.42 -15.73
C TYR A 28 -17.85 11.50 -17.26
N GLN A 29 -17.46 12.66 -17.79
CA GLN A 29 -17.35 12.89 -19.23
C GLN A 29 -15.94 12.57 -19.73
N THR A 30 -15.83 12.29 -21.02
CA THR A 30 -14.56 12.12 -21.72
C THR A 30 -13.62 13.31 -21.50
N ASN A 31 -12.32 13.05 -21.38
CA ASN A 31 -11.24 14.00 -21.09
C ASN A 31 -11.33 14.73 -19.75
N THR A 32 -12.23 14.31 -18.84
CA THR A 32 -12.24 14.83 -17.48
C THR A 32 -11.16 14.17 -16.63
N VAL A 33 -10.63 14.94 -15.69
CA VAL A 33 -9.68 14.47 -14.68
C VAL A 33 -10.43 14.36 -13.37
N ALA A 34 -10.34 13.21 -12.70
CA ALA A 34 -10.92 13.05 -11.38
C ALA A 34 -10.05 12.14 -10.50
N GLU A 35 -10.24 12.25 -9.20
CA GLU A 35 -9.74 11.27 -8.25
C GLU A 35 -10.82 10.23 -7.95
N VAL A 36 -10.47 8.96 -8.13
CA VAL A 36 -11.36 7.84 -7.83
C VAL A 36 -10.63 6.82 -6.95
N PRO A 37 -11.35 6.03 -6.14
CA PRO A 37 -10.73 4.97 -5.34
C PRO A 37 -9.90 4.01 -6.20
N LEU A 38 -8.77 3.54 -5.69
CA LEU A 38 -7.86 2.62 -6.39
C LEU A 38 -8.59 1.41 -6.99
N PHE A 39 -9.52 0.79 -6.26
CA PHE A 39 -10.26 -0.35 -6.80
C PHE A 39 -11.05 0.00 -8.06
N LEU A 40 -11.63 1.21 -8.09
CA LEU A 40 -12.43 1.70 -9.21
C LEU A 40 -11.52 2.12 -10.37
N ALA A 41 -10.41 2.82 -10.07
CA ALA A 41 -9.41 3.19 -11.07
C ALA A 41 -8.91 1.98 -11.86
N LEU A 42 -8.51 0.91 -11.16
CA LEU A 42 -8.01 -0.31 -11.79
C LEU A 42 -9.09 -1.00 -12.65
N LYS A 43 -10.34 -1.04 -12.17
CA LYS A 43 -11.47 -1.63 -12.92
C LYS A 43 -11.81 -0.83 -14.17
N LEU A 44 -11.87 0.49 -14.06
CA LEU A 44 -12.11 1.36 -15.21
C LEU A 44 -10.97 1.28 -16.23
N ALA A 45 -9.72 1.17 -15.77
CA ALA A 45 -8.56 1.01 -16.64
C ALA A 45 -8.58 -0.36 -17.35
N ASP A 46 -9.07 -1.42 -16.70
CA ASP A 46 -9.27 -2.73 -17.33
C ASP A 46 -10.31 -2.70 -18.46
N MET A 47 -11.30 -1.82 -18.34
CA MET A 47 -12.31 -1.58 -19.35
C MET A 47 -11.86 -0.57 -20.42
N ASP A 48 -10.60 -0.10 -20.35
CA ASP A 48 -10.05 1.01 -21.16
C ASP A 48 -10.90 2.29 -21.10
N ALA A 49 -11.57 2.51 -19.97
CA ALA A 49 -12.41 3.68 -19.74
C ALA A 49 -11.62 4.88 -19.20
N VAL A 50 -10.48 4.62 -18.56
CA VAL A 50 -9.61 5.65 -17.97
C VAL A 50 -8.14 5.35 -18.21
N GLU A 51 -7.32 6.40 -18.14
CA GLU A 51 -5.88 6.35 -18.01
C GLU A 51 -5.48 6.76 -16.60
N ILE A 52 -4.61 5.97 -15.95
CA ILE A 52 -4.12 6.27 -14.60
C ILE A 52 -2.94 7.23 -14.72
N ASP A 53 -2.92 8.28 -13.91
CA ASP A 53 -1.80 9.22 -13.85
C ASP A 53 -0.52 8.51 -13.37
N GLU A 54 0.46 8.36 -14.26
CA GLU A 54 1.71 7.66 -13.94
C GLU A 54 2.56 8.41 -12.89
N SER A 55 2.28 9.68 -12.57
CA SER A 55 3.00 10.39 -11.50
C SER A 55 2.79 9.79 -10.10
N TYR A 56 1.71 9.01 -9.91
CA TYR A 56 1.43 8.30 -8.67
C TYR A 56 2.18 6.97 -8.56
N VAL A 57 2.88 6.50 -9.59
CA VAL A 57 3.61 5.24 -9.50
C VAL A 57 4.83 5.36 -8.61
N ILE A 58 5.26 4.25 -8.03
CA ILE A 58 6.57 4.13 -7.42
C ILE A 58 7.46 3.28 -8.32
N SER A 59 8.70 3.71 -8.57
CA SER A 59 9.57 2.96 -9.47
C SER A 59 10.05 1.67 -8.80
N PRO A 60 10.33 0.59 -9.58
CA PRO A 60 10.95 -0.62 -9.05
C PRO A 60 12.26 -0.37 -8.29
N LYS A 61 13.04 0.64 -8.73
CA LYS A 61 14.29 1.04 -8.09
C LYS A 61 14.06 1.65 -6.71
N ASP A 62 13.02 2.45 -6.55
CA ASP A 62 12.67 3.06 -5.26
C ASP A 62 12.23 1.99 -4.27
N VAL A 63 11.46 1.00 -4.72
CA VAL A 63 11.07 -0.17 -3.90
C VAL A 63 12.32 -0.90 -3.38
N ALA A 64 13.28 -1.20 -4.25
CA ALA A 64 14.53 -1.88 -3.86
C ALA A 64 15.37 -1.02 -2.89
N THR A 65 15.38 0.29 -3.08
CA THR A 65 16.10 1.25 -2.21
C THR A 65 15.46 1.31 -0.82
N LEU A 66 14.12 1.34 -0.75
CA LEU A 66 13.38 1.30 0.51
C LEU A 66 13.58 -0.04 1.22
N LYS A 67 13.60 -1.17 0.49
CA LYS A 67 13.96 -2.48 1.06
C LYS A 67 15.37 -2.47 1.66
N TYR A 68 16.34 -1.93 0.95
CA TYR A 68 17.71 -1.87 1.43
C TYR A 68 17.85 -0.98 2.68
N ALA A 69 17.17 0.17 2.69
CA ALA A 69 17.12 1.02 3.87
C ALA A 69 16.47 0.29 5.06
N GLU A 70 15.37 -0.43 4.81
CA GLU A 70 14.69 -1.23 5.81
C GLU A 70 15.64 -2.28 6.42
N GLN A 71 16.43 -2.99 5.63
CA GLN A 71 17.34 -4.01 6.16
C GLN A 71 18.44 -3.47 7.08
N ARG A 72 18.73 -2.16 7.04
CA ARG A 72 19.83 -1.53 7.80
C ARG A 72 19.36 -0.77 9.04
N ASP A 73 18.14 -0.25 9.02
CA ASP A 73 17.58 0.46 10.16
C ASP A 73 17.09 -0.54 11.22
N ASN A 74 17.15 -0.17 12.50
CA ASN A 74 16.58 -0.96 13.59
C ASN A 74 15.07 -0.69 13.75
N TYR A 75 14.61 0.49 13.35
CA TYR A 75 13.19 0.85 13.33
C TYR A 75 12.63 0.67 11.92
N PRO A 76 11.29 0.58 11.78
CA PRO A 76 10.64 0.71 10.48
C PRO A 76 11.06 2.02 9.81
N VAL A 77 11.51 1.95 8.56
CA VAL A 77 11.83 3.14 7.76
C VAL A 77 10.53 3.88 7.43
N LYS A 78 10.54 5.21 7.41
CA LYS A 78 9.35 5.96 7.00
C LYS A 78 9.11 5.78 5.50
N LEU A 79 8.05 5.05 5.15
CA LEU A 79 7.67 4.85 3.75
C LEU A 79 7.01 6.12 3.20
N PRO A 80 7.12 6.38 1.89
CA PRO A 80 6.38 7.46 1.24
C PRO A 80 4.87 7.31 1.44
N GLU A 81 4.16 8.44 1.43
CA GLU A 81 2.70 8.43 1.50
C GLU A 81 2.09 7.59 0.36
N GLY A 82 1.09 6.78 0.71
CA GLY A 82 0.42 5.89 -0.24
C GLY A 82 1.31 4.77 -0.80
N PHE A 83 2.44 4.43 -0.17
CA PHE A 83 3.40 3.44 -0.71
C PHE A 83 2.73 2.15 -1.23
N TYR A 84 1.87 1.47 -0.46
CA TYR A 84 1.24 0.23 -0.93
C TYR A 84 0.25 0.41 -2.09
N PRO A 85 -0.69 1.39 -2.05
CA PRO A 85 -1.47 1.77 -3.22
C PRO A 85 -0.62 2.02 -4.47
N ARG A 86 0.46 2.81 -4.33
CA ARG A 86 1.36 3.18 -5.42
C ARG A 86 2.10 1.97 -5.99
N VAL A 87 2.60 1.06 -5.14
CA VAL A 87 3.17 -0.24 -5.55
C VAL A 87 2.16 -1.05 -6.36
N ARG A 88 0.90 -1.08 -5.93
CA ARG A 88 -0.14 -1.83 -6.63
C ARG A 88 -0.44 -1.26 -8.01
N ILE A 89 -0.43 0.08 -8.16
CA ILE A 89 -0.53 0.75 -9.46
C ILE A 89 0.68 0.37 -10.34
N THR A 90 1.90 0.42 -9.80
CA THR A 90 3.12 0.03 -10.53
C THR A 90 3.02 -1.40 -11.06
N ILE A 91 2.64 -2.36 -10.21
CA ILE A 91 2.46 -3.77 -10.61
C ILE A 91 1.41 -3.89 -11.71
N TYR A 92 0.29 -3.17 -11.58
CA TYR A 92 -0.78 -3.16 -12.57
C TYR A 92 -0.31 -2.65 -13.95
N LEU A 93 0.33 -1.49 -13.98
CA LEU A 93 0.80 -0.86 -15.22
C LEU A 93 1.90 -1.68 -15.91
N LEU A 94 2.85 -2.23 -15.15
CA LEU A 94 3.85 -3.14 -15.69
C LEU A 94 3.21 -4.42 -16.25
N GLY A 95 2.19 -4.95 -15.59
CA GLY A 95 1.40 -6.07 -16.06
C GLY A 95 0.69 -5.78 -17.39
N LYS A 96 0.07 -4.61 -17.52
CA LYS A 96 -0.56 -4.15 -18.79
C LYS A 96 0.46 -3.99 -19.92
N LYS A 97 1.68 -3.54 -19.62
CA LYS A 97 2.78 -3.42 -20.57
C LYS A 97 3.42 -4.78 -20.94
N GLY A 98 2.98 -5.89 -20.32
CA GLY A 98 3.52 -7.23 -20.57
C GLY A 98 4.87 -7.51 -19.90
N ASP A 99 5.35 -6.61 -19.03
CA ASP A 99 6.65 -6.75 -18.36
C ASP A 99 6.57 -7.70 -17.14
N SER A 100 6.31 -8.97 -17.43
CA SER A 100 6.13 -9.99 -16.40
C SER A 100 7.38 -10.22 -15.54
N LYS A 101 8.57 -9.95 -16.09
CA LYS A 101 9.84 -10.11 -15.37
C LYS A 101 9.96 -9.05 -14.29
N THR A 102 9.74 -7.77 -14.61
CA THR A 102 9.80 -6.68 -13.64
C THR A 102 8.67 -6.78 -12.62
N VAL A 103 7.46 -7.20 -13.04
CA VAL A 103 6.35 -7.48 -12.09
C VAL A 103 6.78 -8.49 -11.02
N ARG A 104 7.36 -9.63 -11.42
CA ARG A 104 7.81 -10.65 -10.46
C ARG A 104 8.90 -10.12 -9.53
N ALA A 105 9.84 -9.34 -10.05
CA ALA A 105 10.88 -8.71 -9.24
C ALA A 105 10.28 -7.75 -8.20
N VAL A 106 9.41 -6.83 -8.62
CA VAL A 106 8.76 -5.88 -7.69
C VAL A 106 7.96 -6.61 -6.61
N ILE A 107 7.20 -7.65 -6.97
CA ILE A 107 6.43 -8.44 -5.99
C ILE A 107 7.37 -9.09 -4.96
N GLN A 108 8.50 -9.63 -5.40
CA GLN A 108 9.47 -10.25 -4.50
C GLN A 108 10.12 -9.21 -3.56
N GLU A 109 10.55 -8.07 -4.10
CA GLU A 109 11.13 -6.97 -3.33
C GLU A 109 10.15 -6.44 -2.26
N VAL A 110 8.88 -6.24 -2.64
CA VAL A 110 7.82 -5.80 -1.72
C VAL A 110 7.55 -6.85 -0.66
N ARG A 111 7.52 -8.14 -1.03
CA ARG A 111 7.32 -9.23 -0.07
C ARG A 111 8.44 -9.25 0.98
N GLU A 112 9.69 -9.14 0.55
CA GLU A 112 10.84 -9.09 1.47
C GLU A 112 10.78 -7.87 2.40
N LEU A 113 10.45 -6.69 1.85
CA LEU A 113 10.23 -5.47 2.63
C LEU A 113 9.15 -5.67 3.69
N LEU A 114 8.00 -6.25 3.31
CA LEU A 114 6.88 -6.49 4.22
C LEU A 114 7.24 -7.47 5.34
N ILE A 115 7.93 -8.58 5.02
CA ILE A 115 8.38 -9.57 6.01
C ILE A 115 9.28 -8.89 7.05
N GLU A 116 10.23 -8.08 6.57
CA GLU A 116 11.17 -7.38 7.45
C GLU A 116 10.46 -6.38 8.37
N ARG A 117 9.52 -5.61 7.83
CA ARG A 117 8.75 -4.63 8.61
C ARG A 117 7.86 -5.29 9.65
N VAL A 118 7.15 -6.36 9.29
CA VAL A 118 6.33 -7.13 10.24
C VAL A 118 7.20 -7.70 11.37
N ARG A 119 8.38 -8.25 11.03
CA ARG A 119 9.34 -8.77 12.02
C ARG A 119 9.76 -7.68 13.01
N LYS A 120 10.16 -6.50 12.53
CA LYS A 120 10.56 -5.39 13.39
C LYS A 120 9.44 -4.88 14.27
N ILE A 121 8.23 -4.70 13.72
CA ILE A 121 7.05 -4.28 14.50
C ILE A 121 6.79 -5.29 15.62
N ALA A 122 6.82 -6.60 15.33
CA ALA A 122 6.62 -7.64 16.32
C ALA A 122 7.66 -7.57 17.45
N MET A 123 8.94 -7.50 17.08
CA MET A 123 10.05 -7.49 18.04
C MET A 123 10.03 -6.25 18.93
N LEU A 124 9.79 -5.07 18.34
CA LEU A 124 9.74 -3.80 19.08
C LEU A 124 8.60 -3.80 20.09
N ILE A 125 7.42 -4.26 19.71
CA ILE A 125 6.25 -4.31 20.59
C ILE A 125 6.40 -5.37 21.68
N ALA A 126 6.98 -6.52 21.37
CA ALA A 126 7.27 -7.54 22.38
C ALA A 126 8.27 -7.05 23.44
N ALA A 127 9.25 -6.23 23.03
CA ALA A 127 10.24 -5.66 23.94
C ALA A 127 9.73 -4.42 24.70
N ARG A 128 8.87 -3.62 24.07
CA ARG A 128 8.39 -2.31 24.55
C ARG A 128 6.92 -2.11 24.13
N PRO A 129 5.96 -2.71 24.86
CA PRO A 129 4.54 -2.62 24.51
C PRO A 129 4.01 -1.17 24.42
N GLU A 130 4.59 -0.25 25.19
CA GLU A 130 4.25 1.17 25.19
C GLU A 130 4.44 1.86 23.83
N LEU A 131 5.30 1.31 22.96
CA LEU A 131 5.49 1.83 21.60
C LEU A 131 4.21 1.79 20.76
N ALA A 132 3.22 0.95 21.11
CA ALA A 132 1.94 0.91 20.42
C ALA A 132 1.20 2.27 20.42
N ASN A 133 1.49 3.11 21.42
CA ASN A 133 0.91 4.44 21.56
C ASN A 133 1.93 5.58 21.33
N ASP A 134 3.18 5.24 20.99
CA ASP A 134 4.22 6.23 20.76
C ASP A 134 4.06 6.89 19.39
N GLN A 135 3.85 8.21 19.37
CA GLN A 135 3.58 8.96 18.14
C GLN A 135 4.75 8.89 17.15
N SER A 136 6.00 8.90 17.63
CA SER A 136 7.18 8.86 16.76
C SER A 136 7.34 7.52 16.04
N PHE A 137 6.94 6.44 16.70
CA PHE A 137 6.86 5.11 16.11
C PHE A 137 5.70 5.01 15.12
N LEU A 138 4.52 5.49 15.50
CA LEU A 138 3.33 5.47 14.64
C LEU A 138 3.53 6.27 13.33
N GLU A 139 4.29 7.35 13.34
CA GLU A 139 4.60 8.14 12.13
C GLU A 139 5.48 7.41 11.11
N ARG A 140 6.13 6.32 11.50
CA ARG A 140 6.93 5.45 10.61
C ARG A 140 6.10 4.36 9.95
N LEU A 141 4.87 4.16 10.42
CA LEU A 141 3.97 3.12 9.95
C LEU A 141 2.95 3.69 8.97
N THR A 142 2.67 2.90 7.93
CA THR A 142 1.54 3.14 7.03
C THR A 142 0.21 2.88 7.75
N PRO A 143 -0.93 3.39 7.24
CA PRO A 143 -2.25 3.09 7.81
C PRO A 143 -2.54 1.58 7.93
N GLU A 144 -2.12 0.79 6.94
CA GLU A 144 -2.26 -0.66 6.93
C GLU A 144 -1.45 -1.32 8.06
N GLU A 145 -0.23 -0.83 8.29
CA GLU A 145 0.63 -1.33 9.36
C GLU A 145 0.15 -0.92 10.74
N LYS A 146 -0.47 0.26 10.89
CA LYS A 146 -1.11 0.67 12.15
C LYS A 146 -2.27 -0.25 12.54
N ALA A 147 -3.07 -0.65 11.55
CA ALA A 147 -4.14 -1.63 11.77
C ALA A 147 -3.58 -3.00 12.19
N LEU A 148 -2.48 -3.44 11.54
CA LEU A 148 -1.77 -4.66 11.92
C LEU A 148 -1.17 -4.57 13.33
N LEU A 149 -0.50 -3.45 13.65
CA LEU A 149 0.11 -3.17 14.94
C LEU A 149 -0.89 -3.36 16.07
N THR A 150 -2.10 -2.82 15.93
CA THR A 150 -3.15 -2.95 16.95
C THR A 150 -3.46 -4.41 17.26
N SER A 151 -3.56 -5.25 16.23
CA SER A 151 -3.80 -6.68 16.38
C SER A 151 -2.61 -7.41 17.00
N MET A 152 -1.40 -7.07 16.57
CA MET A 152 -0.16 -7.67 17.08
C MET A 152 0.07 -7.32 18.55
N HIS A 153 -0.12 -6.05 18.93
CA HIS A 153 0.03 -5.59 20.30
C HIS A 153 -0.87 -6.36 21.25
N ASN A 154 -2.16 -6.48 20.92
CA ASN A 154 -3.11 -7.22 21.76
C ASN A 154 -2.71 -8.70 21.91
N ALA A 155 -2.33 -9.35 20.81
CA ALA A 155 -1.96 -10.76 20.83
C ALA A 155 -0.65 -11.02 21.60
N ILE A 156 0.39 -10.21 21.35
CA ILE A 156 1.71 -10.34 21.98
C ILE A 156 1.61 -10.04 23.48
N THR A 157 1.00 -8.91 23.86
CA THR A 157 0.86 -8.51 25.26
C THR A 157 0.03 -9.54 26.04
N SER A 158 -1.10 -10.00 25.47
CA SER A 158 -1.91 -11.03 26.10
C SER A 158 -1.16 -12.35 26.29
N PHE A 159 -0.35 -12.75 25.31
CA PHE A 159 0.46 -13.96 25.43
C PHE A 159 1.53 -13.82 26.52
N ILE A 160 2.27 -12.71 26.54
CA ILE A 160 3.30 -12.46 27.55
C ILE A 160 2.69 -12.53 28.96
N LEU A 161 1.60 -11.77 29.21
CA LEU A 161 0.89 -11.74 30.49
C LEU A 161 0.24 -13.06 30.90
N SER A 162 0.09 -14.01 29.97
CA SER A 162 -0.43 -15.35 30.31
C SER A 162 0.66 -16.28 30.85
N VAL A 163 1.93 -15.93 30.65
CA VAL A 163 3.09 -16.73 31.05
C VAL A 163 3.78 -16.16 32.28
N ILE A 164 3.88 -14.82 32.38
CA ILE A 164 4.46 -14.11 33.54
C ILE A 164 3.39 -13.70 34.53
#